data_AF-A0A3D3C0H0-F1
#
_entry.id   AF-A0A3D3C0H0-F1
#
_cell.length_a   1.000
_cell.length_b   1.000
_cell.length_c   1.000
_cell.angle_alpha   90.00
_cell.angle_beta   90.00
_cell.angle_gamma   90.00
#
_symmetry.space_group_name_H-M   'P 1'
#
loop_
_entity.id
_entity.type
_entity.pdbx_description
1 polymer ?
#
loop_
_entity_poly.entity_id
_entity_poly.type
_entity_poly.pdbx_seq_one_letter_code
_entity_poly.pdbx_strand_id
1 'polypeptide(L)'
;MLASGARSCLIAIESDKTDAIAAVRKFLGDSPVQLKLLASKYPAGDERVIIKSTTGKEVPDQLRPADVGIVVQNAGTARAVFEAVTYGQPCISRVVTVAGSPLQTPKNFYALIGTPLSHLFELCGLADNAKHIILGGSLMGRYAEEEQPSVKKTTNCIVATDSENFPQPMPERACIRCGYCAEACPVGLLPQQLLHFSRSQDQQELRDHGLMNCIECSACAYVCPSNIPLVQHYRCSKEDIHLLERNKAQSQHWQARYQHYQYRQKKLADANNRKKTRAKAADLAAAPDFSRASAKMEIAAAVARVKAKKQREND
;
A
#
# COMPACT_ATOMS: atom_id res chain seq x y z
N MET A 1 20.69 -3.48 10.87
CA MET A 1 21.68 -2.41 10.62
C MET A 1 22.43 -2.63 9.31
N LEU A 2 23.18 -3.73 9.16
CA LEU A 2 23.99 -3.99 7.95
C LEU A 2 23.17 -3.95 6.65
N ALA A 3 22.10 -4.75 6.57
CA ALA A 3 21.25 -4.82 5.38
C ALA A 3 20.57 -3.49 5.01
N SER A 4 20.28 -2.63 6.00
CA SER A 4 19.58 -1.36 5.79
C SER A 4 20.53 -0.16 5.66
N GLY A 5 21.84 -0.34 5.84
CA GLY A 5 22.79 0.77 5.94
C GLY A 5 22.53 1.73 7.11
N ALA A 6 21.76 1.30 8.12
CA ALA A 6 21.38 2.18 9.23
C ALA A 6 22.58 2.45 10.15
N ARG A 7 22.81 3.75 10.43
CA ARG A 7 23.91 4.22 11.30
C ARG A 7 23.64 4.02 12.80
N SER A 8 22.38 3.92 13.18
CA SER A 8 21.93 3.73 14.56
C SER A 8 20.82 2.70 14.64
N CYS A 9 20.74 1.97 15.74
CA CYS A 9 19.65 1.03 16.02
C CYS A 9 19.13 1.23 17.44
N LEU A 10 17.81 1.27 17.56
CA LEU A 10 17.10 1.45 18.81
C LEU A 10 16.22 0.23 19.03
N ILE A 11 16.20 -0.29 20.25
CA ILE A 11 15.18 -1.22 20.73
C ILE A 11 14.26 -0.41 21.63
N ALA A 12 12.98 -0.34 21.28
CA ALA A 12 11.97 0.38 22.06
C ALA A 12 11.10 -0.61 22.82
N ILE A 13 10.99 -0.45 24.14
CA ILE A 13 10.21 -1.33 25.02
C ILE A 13 9.37 -0.46 25.97
N GLU A 14 8.12 -0.83 26.19
CA GLU A 14 7.27 -0.18 27.19
C GLU A 14 7.87 -0.32 28.60
N SER A 15 7.79 0.74 29.40
CA SER A 15 8.45 0.86 30.70
C SER A 15 8.03 -0.18 31.74
N ASP A 16 6.83 -0.77 31.59
CA ASP A 16 6.27 -1.79 32.48
C ASP A 16 6.79 -3.21 32.18
N LYS A 17 7.43 -3.46 31.03
CA LYS A 17 7.95 -4.79 30.65
C LYS A 17 9.33 -5.04 31.27
N THR A 18 9.38 -5.06 32.59
CA THR A 18 10.62 -5.11 33.38
C THR A 18 11.49 -6.35 33.09
N ASP A 19 10.86 -7.49 32.83
CA ASP A 19 11.48 -8.75 32.43
C ASP A 19 12.20 -8.64 31.07
N ALA A 20 11.51 -8.09 30.06
CA ALA A 20 12.07 -7.87 28.73
C ALA A 20 13.22 -6.84 28.77
N ILE A 21 13.05 -5.77 29.55
CA ILE A 21 14.08 -4.75 29.77
C ILE A 21 15.34 -5.38 30.39
N ALA A 22 15.18 -6.19 31.44
CA ALA A 22 16.30 -6.85 32.11
C ALA A 22 17.02 -7.83 31.16
N ALA A 23 16.26 -8.63 30.40
CA ALA A 23 16.80 -9.56 29.42
C ALA A 23 17.61 -8.83 28.33
N VAL A 24 17.04 -7.78 27.73
CA VAL A 24 17.71 -7.02 26.66
C VAL A 24 18.94 -6.30 27.20
N ARG A 25 18.88 -5.66 28.37
CA ARG A 25 20.05 -5.01 28.99
C ARG A 25 21.22 -5.96 29.21
N LYS A 26 20.93 -7.20 29.63
CA LYS A 26 21.96 -8.23 29.82
C LYS A 26 22.72 -8.55 28.53
N PHE A 27 22.05 -8.56 27.39
CA PHE A 27 22.65 -8.90 26.09
C PHE A 27 23.20 -7.69 25.32
N LEU A 28 22.81 -6.47 25.68
CA LEU A 28 23.29 -5.28 24.99
C LEU A 28 24.77 -5.00 25.26
N GLY A 29 25.26 -5.12 26.50
CA GLY A 29 26.67 -4.83 26.82
C GLY A 29 27.14 -3.50 26.21
N ASP A 30 28.28 -3.51 25.52
CA ASP A 30 28.84 -2.37 24.78
C ASP A 30 28.36 -2.25 23.32
N SER A 31 27.26 -2.92 22.97
CA SER A 31 26.69 -2.87 21.62
C SER A 31 26.30 -1.44 21.22
N PRO A 32 26.46 -1.05 19.94
CA PRO A 32 25.98 0.24 19.43
C PRO A 32 24.44 0.37 19.41
N VAL A 33 23.71 -0.67 19.80
CA VAL A 33 22.25 -0.68 19.89
C VAL A 33 21.79 -0.06 21.21
N GLN A 34 20.89 0.92 21.15
CA GLN A 34 20.40 1.61 22.35
C GLN A 34 19.02 1.10 22.74
N LEU A 35 18.80 0.89 24.05
CA LEU A 35 17.48 0.65 24.60
C LEU A 35 16.78 1.98 24.91
N LYS A 36 15.56 2.16 24.41
CA LYS A 36 14.68 3.29 24.71
C LYS A 36 13.40 2.78 25.39
N LEU A 37 13.04 3.42 26.49
CA LEU A 37 11.80 3.11 27.20
C LEU A 37 10.67 3.98 26.69
N LEU A 38 9.51 3.36 26.44
CA LEU A 38 8.28 4.04 26.04
C LEU A 38 7.32 4.09 27.22
N ALA A 39 6.47 5.12 27.27
CA ALA A 39 5.39 5.16 28.25
C ALA A 39 4.42 3.99 28.00
N SER A 40 3.98 3.31 29.06
CA SER A 40 3.02 2.22 29.00
C SER A 40 1.59 2.75 28.82
N LYS A 41 1.34 3.45 27.70
CA LYS A 41 0.05 4.05 27.35
C LYS A 41 -0.25 3.79 25.88
N TYR A 42 -1.47 3.34 25.59
CA TYR A 42 -1.89 3.15 24.20
C TYR A 42 -1.91 4.50 23.43
N PRO A 43 -1.37 4.58 22.20
CA PRO A 43 -0.79 3.51 21.37
C PRO A 43 0.75 3.58 21.31
N ALA A 44 1.45 3.29 22.42
CA ALA A 44 2.92 3.32 22.46
C ALA A 44 3.60 2.46 21.38
N GLY A 45 2.95 1.38 20.93
CA GLY A 45 3.41 0.51 19.86
C GLY A 45 3.19 1.03 18.43
N ASP A 46 2.52 2.17 18.23
CA ASP A 46 2.33 2.76 16.91
C ASP A 46 3.66 3.24 16.32
N GLU A 47 3.86 3.01 15.03
CA GLU A 47 5.14 3.29 14.37
C GLU A 47 5.52 4.78 14.44
N ARG A 48 4.55 5.70 14.25
CA ARG A 48 4.80 7.14 14.32
C ARG A 48 5.06 7.57 15.76
N VAL A 49 4.35 6.99 16.72
CA VAL A 49 4.57 7.25 18.16
C VAL A 49 5.96 6.79 18.61
N ILE A 50 6.40 5.60 18.18
CA ILE A 50 7.74 5.08 18.46
C ILE A 50 8.79 6.03 17.88
N ILE A 51 8.64 6.44 16.61
CA ILE A 51 9.60 7.33 15.95
C ILE A 51 9.71 8.67 16.68
N LYS A 52 8.58 9.31 16.97
CA LYS A 52 8.54 10.58 17.68
C LYS A 52 9.13 10.47 19.08
N SER A 53 8.76 9.44 19.83
CA SER A 53 9.23 9.26 21.22
C SER A 53 10.71 8.91 21.32
N THR A 54 11.26 8.21 20.33
CA THR A 54 12.66 7.73 20.37
C THR A 54 13.64 8.66 19.66
N THR A 55 13.20 9.38 18.63
CA THR A 55 14.06 10.21 17.78
C THR A 55 13.71 11.71 17.80
N GLY A 56 12.53 12.08 18.32
CA GLY A 56 12.01 13.45 18.25
C GLY A 56 11.50 13.85 16.85
N LYS A 57 11.65 12.99 15.83
CA LYS A 57 11.19 13.29 14.47
C LYS A 57 9.71 12.95 14.31
N GLU A 58 9.02 13.76 13.51
CA GLU A 58 7.66 13.46 13.08
C GLU A 58 7.70 12.92 11.65
N VAL A 59 6.87 11.91 11.39
CA VAL A 59 6.64 11.43 10.02
C VAL A 59 5.48 12.26 9.48
N PRO A 60 5.67 13.08 8.44
CA PRO A 60 4.59 13.85 7.86
C PRO A 60 3.47 12.96 7.36
N ASP A 61 2.29 13.56 7.21
CA ASP A 61 1.14 12.89 6.62
C ASP A 61 1.49 12.45 5.19
N GLN A 62 0.94 11.30 4.77
CA GLN A 62 1.19 10.66 3.47
C GLN A 62 2.60 10.12 3.23
N LEU A 63 3.59 10.48 4.06
CA LEU A 63 4.92 9.87 4.02
C LEU A 63 4.99 8.61 4.88
N ARG A 64 5.84 7.68 4.46
CA ARG A 64 6.20 6.50 5.23
C ARG A 64 7.46 6.79 6.04
N PRO A 65 7.69 6.07 7.14
CA PRO A 65 8.93 6.15 7.92
C PRO A 65 10.20 6.00 7.07
N ALA A 66 10.17 5.13 6.06
CA ALA A 66 11.30 4.94 5.16
C ALA A 66 11.65 6.20 4.37
N ASP A 67 10.65 7.03 4.04
CA ASP A 67 10.83 8.28 3.30
C ASP A 67 11.52 9.37 4.17
N VAL A 68 11.47 9.24 5.50
CA VAL A 68 12.24 10.06 6.47
C VAL A 68 13.53 9.37 6.97
N GLY A 69 13.92 8.26 6.34
CA GLY A 69 15.14 7.53 6.64
C GLY A 69 15.09 6.67 7.90
N ILE A 70 13.89 6.26 8.34
CA ILE A 70 13.70 5.40 9.51
C ILE A 70 12.97 4.12 9.11
N VAL A 71 13.42 2.99 9.65
CA VAL A 71 12.74 1.70 9.49
C VAL A 71 12.41 1.18 10.87
N VAL A 72 11.13 0.95 11.13
CA VAL A 72 10.67 0.30 12.36
C VAL A 72 10.29 -1.13 12.01
N GLN A 73 10.67 -2.07 12.87
CA GLN A 73 10.37 -3.49 12.69
C GLN A 73 9.86 -4.06 14.00
N ASN A 74 8.84 -4.91 13.90
CA ASN A 74 8.40 -5.72 15.02
C ASN A 74 9.52 -6.68 15.44
N ALA A 75 9.66 -6.95 16.75
CA ALA A 75 10.67 -7.86 17.28
C ALA A 75 10.61 -9.27 16.65
N GLY A 76 9.40 -9.80 16.41
CA GLY A 76 9.21 -11.08 15.72
C GLY A 76 9.69 -11.05 14.27
N THR A 77 9.48 -9.95 13.56
CA THR A 77 10.01 -9.77 12.19
C THR A 77 11.53 -9.69 12.20
N ALA A 78 12.13 -8.93 13.12
CA ALA A 78 13.57 -8.81 13.24
C ALA A 78 14.22 -10.18 13.51
N ARG A 79 13.62 -10.99 14.39
CA ARG A 79 14.05 -12.38 14.64
C ARG A 79 13.92 -13.25 13.39
N ALA A 80 12.79 -13.23 12.70
CA ALA A 80 12.59 -14.05 11.50
C ALA A 80 13.59 -13.70 10.39
N VAL A 81 13.92 -12.41 10.23
CA VAL A 81 14.97 -11.97 9.30
C VAL A 81 16.35 -12.50 9.70
N PHE A 82 16.67 -12.47 11.00
CA PHE A 82 17.92 -13.03 11.51
C PHE A 82 18.03 -14.54 11.22
N GLU A 83 16.97 -15.31 11.49
CA GLU A 83 16.94 -16.76 11.22
C GLU A 83 17.07 -17.06 9.71
N ALA A 84 16.40 -16.29 8.85
CA ALA A 84 16.48 -16.45 7.41
C ALA A 84 17.87 -16.19 6.84
N VAL A 85 18.55 -15.12 7.30
CA VAL A 85 19.87 -14.72 6.78
C VAL A 85 20.98 -15.58 7.37
N THR A 86 20.91 -15.89 8.67
CA THR A 86 22.01 -16.56 9.38
C THR A 86 21.94 -18.08 9.25
N TYR A 87 20.73 -18.64 9.28
CA TYR A 87 20.52 -20.10 9.29
C TYR A 87 19.89 -20.61 7.99
N GLY A 88 19.55 -19.73 7.05
CA GLY A 88 18.82 -20.13 5.83
C GLY A 88 17.40 -20.62 6.11
N GLN A 89 16.85 -20.32 7.29
CA GLN A 89 15.55 -20.82 7.71
C GLN A 89 14.44 -19.83 7.33
N PRO A 90 13.52 -20.17 6.40
CA PRO A 90 12.39 -19.31 6.10
C PRO A 90 11.48 -19.18 7.33
N CYS A 91 10.64 -18.14 7.35
CA CYS A 91 9.64 -17.95 8.39
C CYS A 91 8.57 -19.05 8.30
N ILE A 92 8.80 -20.16 9.01
CA ILE A 92 7.92 -21.33 9.09
C ILE A 92 7.08 -21.34 10.37
N SER A 93 7.48 -20.55 11.36
CA SER A 93 6.83 -20.47 12.66
C SER A 93 6.87 -19.06 13.20
N ARG A 94 6.02 -18.79 14.18
CA ARG A 94 6.03 -17.51 14.90
C ARG A 94 5.51 -17.66 16.32
N VAL A 95 5.80 -16.66 17.14
CA VAL A 95 5.13 -16.49 18.42
C VAL A 95 3.70 -16.01 18.18
N VAL A 96 2.73 -16.70 18.78
CA VAL A 96 1.30 -16.36 18.78
C VAL A 96 0.82 -16.29 20.22
N THR A 97 0.27 -15.14 20.60
CA THR A 97 -0.41 -14.97 21.89
C THR A 97 -1.86 -15.44 21.78
N VAL A 98 -2.26 -16.37 22.64
CA VAL A 98 -3.63 -16.89 22.72
C VAL A 98 -4.25 -16.38 24.01
N ALA A 99 -5.25 -15.52 23.89
CA ALA A 99 -5.86 -14.80 25.00
C ALA A 99 -7.39 -14.83 24.93
N GLY A 100 -8.04 -14.35 25.98
CA GLY A 100 -9.49 -14.35 26.12
C GLY A 100 -9.94 -14.99 27.42
N SER A 101 -11.00 -14.45 28.01
CA SER A 101 -11.64 -14.94 29.24
C SER A 101 -12.25 -16.35 29.14
N PRO A 102 -12.69 -16.87 27.96
CA PRO A 102 -13.18 -18.25 27.87
C PRO A 102 -12.07 -19.31 28.01
N LEU A 103 -10.81 -18.92 28.11
CA LEU A 103 -9.68 -19.84 28.15
C LEU A 103 -9.30 -20.17 29.59
N GLN A 104 -9.10 -21.45 29.89
CA GLN A 104 -8.56 -21.87 31.18
C GLN A 104 -7.10 -21.43 31.38
N THR A 105 -6.28 -21.54 30.32
CA THR A 105 -4.84 -21.22 30.38
C THR A 105 -4.37 -20.37 29.18
N PRO A 106 -4.63 -19.05 29.17
CA PRO A 106 -4.05 -18.13 28.20
C PRO A 106 -2.52 -18.19 28.20
N LYS A 107 -1.88 -18.28 27.03
CA LYS A 107 -0.42 -18.39 26.91
C LYS A 107 0.09 -18.06 25.51
N ASN A 108 1.41 -18.00 25.38
CA ASN A 108 2.11 -17.80 24.11
C ASN A 108 2.58 -19.15 23.56
N PHE A 109 2.45 -19.33 22.24
CA PHE A 109 2.94 -20.51 21.53
C PHE A 109 3.98 -20.14 20.48
N TYR A 110 4.97 -21.00 20.27
CA TYR A 110 5.68 -21.07 19.00
C TYR A 110 4.90 -21.99 18.07
N ALA A 111 4.09 -21.41 17.18
CA ALA A 111 3.22 -22.16 16.28
C ALA A 111 3.75 -22.13 14.85
N LEU A 112 3.59 -23.25 14.12
CA LEU A 112 3.88 -23.29 12.69
C LEU A 112 2.85 -22.47 11.92
N ILE A 113 3.28 -21.89 10.81
CA ILE A 113 2.34 -21.29 9.85
C ILE A 113 1.49 -22.42 9.27
N GLY A 114 0.17 -22.22 9.27
CA GLY A 114 -0.82 -23.23 8.88
C GLY A 114 -1.41 -24.02 10.04
N THR A 115 -0.88 -23.91 11.27
CA THR A 115 -1.52 -24.54 12.44
C THR A 115 -2.95 -24.03 12.61
N PRO A 116 -3.97 -24.90 12.74
CA PRO A 116 -5.35 -24.47 12.98
C PRO A 116 -5.46 -23.69 14.28
N LEU A 117 -6.22 -22.58 14.28
CA LEU A 117 -6.42 -21.81 15.51
C LEU A 117 -7.19 -22.59 16.56
N SER A 118 -8.12 -23.46 16.13
CA SER A 118 -8.86 -24.38 17.00
C SER A 118 -7.92 -25.23 17.86
N HIS A 119 -6.84 -25.75 17.27
CA HIS A 119 -5.85 -26.54 17.99
C HIS A 119 -5.16 -25.73 19.10
N LEU A 120 -4.82 -24.47 18.85
CA LEU A 120 -4.22 -23.61 19.87
C LEU A 120 -5.21 -23.29 21.00
N PHE A 121 -6.48 -23.09 20.67
CA PHE A 121 -7.53 -22.85 21.66
C PHE A 121 -7.84 -24.09 22.51
N GLU A 122 -7.85 -25.27 21.90
CA GLU A 122 -8.00 -26.55 22.59
C GLU A 122 -6.89 -26.75 23.64
N LEU A 123 -5.62 -26.48 23.28
CA LEU A 123 -4.48 -26.52 24.20
C LEU A 123 -4.57 -25.51 25.36
N CYS A 124 -5.41 -24.47 25.20
CA CYS A 124 -5.69 -23.48 26.24
C CYS A 124 -6.94 -23.81 27.08
N GLY A 125 -7.68 -24.87 26.76
CA GLY A 125 -8.93 -25.23 27.41
C GLY A 125 -10.03 -24.20 27.12
N LEU A 126 -10.43 -24.08 25.85
CA LEU A 126 -11.53 -23.20 25.43
C LEU A 126 -12.86 -23.71 25.99
N ALA A 127 -13.57 -22.86 26.72
CA ALA A 127 -14.90 -23.15 27.21
C ALA A 127 -15.96 -23.07 26.09
N ASP A 128 -17.05 -23.83 26.24
CA ASP A 128 -18.15 -23.93 25.27
C ASP A 128 -18.92 -22.62 25.05
N ASN A 129 -18.75 -21.63 25.94
CA ASN A 129 -19.38 -20.31 25.84
C ASN A 129 -18.67 -19.34 24.90
N ALA A 130 -17.56 -19.75 24.28
CA ALA A 130 -16.85 -18.96 23.29
C ALA A 130 -17.72 -18.71 22.05
N LYS A 131 -17.86 -17.45 21.65
CA LYS A 131 -18.73 -17.06 20.54
C LYS A 131 -17.98 -16.87 19.23
N HIS A 132 -16.93 -16.06 19.29
CA HIS A 132 -16.18 -15.63 18.12
C HIS A 132 -14.69 -15.61 18.42
N ILE A 133 -13.90 -15.63 17.34
CA ILE A 133 -12.45 -15.52 17.40
C ILE A 133 -12.07 -14.18 16.79
N ILE A 134 -11.26 -13.40 17.50
CA ILE A 134 -10.64 -12.19 16.97
C ILE A 134 -9.21 -12.52 16.53
N LEU A 135 -8.89 -12.22 15.29
CA LEU A 135 -7.54 -12.23 14.74
C LEU A 135 -6.89 -10.87 15.03
N GLY A 136 -5.85 -10.86 15.85
CA GLY A 136 -5.19 -9.65 16.34
C GLY A 136 -5.52 -9.36 17.81
N GLY A 137 -5.26 -8.12 18.25
CA GLY A 137 -5.62 -7.66 19.59
C GLY A 137 -7.08 -7.21 19.69
N SER A 138 -7.57 -6.96 20.90
CA SER A 138 -8.96 -6.55 21.15
C SER A 138 -9.40 -5.26 20.45
N LEU A 139 -8.47 -4.33 20.21
CA LEU A 139 -8.75 -3.02 19.62
C LEU A 139 -8.65 -3.03 18.08
N MET A 140 -7.53 -3.51 17.54
CA MET A 140 -7.24 -3.50 16.10
C MET A 140 -7.65 -4.79 15.38
N GLY A 141 -8.03 -5.83 16.12
CA GLY A 141 -8.34 -7.14 15.56
C GLY A 141 -9.61 -7.14 14.73
N ARG A 142 -9.80 -8.24 13.99
CA ARG A 142 -10.99 -8.52 13.20
C ARG A 142 -11.55 -9.87 13.60
N TYR A 143 -12.88 -10.01 13.57
CA TYR A 143 -13.49 -11.32 13.70
C TYR A 143 -13.02 -12.22 12.55
N ALA A 144 -12.73 -13.48 12.88
CA ALA A 144 -12.43 -14.50 11.89
C ALA A 144 -13.70 -14.76 11.06
N GLU A 145 -13.60 -14.57 9.75
CA GLU A 145 -14.68 -14.85 8.79
C GLU A 145 -14.61 -16.30 8.26
N GLU A 146 -13.42 -16.90 8.28
CA GLU A 146 -13.17 -18.28 7.88
C GLU A 146 -13.66 -19.25 8.96
N GLU A 147 -14.23 -20.39 8.56
CA GLU A 147 -14.71 -21.43 9.48
C GLU A 147 -13.55 -22.13 10.22
N GLN A 148 -12.42 -22.32 9.53
CA GLN A 148 -11.22 -22.96 10.09
C GLN A 148 -9.98 -22.09 9.84
N PRO A 149 -9.87 -20.95 10.55
CA PRO A 149 -8.72 -20.08 10.41
C PRO A 149 -7.46 -20.78 10.91
N SER A 150 -6.32 -20.41 10.33
CA SER A 150 -5.00 -20.93 10.70
C SER A 150 -4.02 -19.81 11.02
N VAL A 151 -2.92 -20.16 11.67
CA VAL A 151 -1.80 -19.25 11.93
C VAL A 151 -1.21 -18.80 10.60
N LYS A 152 -1.22 -17.50 10.35
CA LYS A 152 -0.61 -16.85 9.17
C LYS A 152 0.64 -16.08 9.59
N LYS A 153 1.44 -15.64 8.61
CA LYS A 153 2.63 -14.78 8.83
C LYS A 153 2.32 -13.41 9.46
N THR A 154 1.05 -13.09 9.68
CA THR A 154 0.56 -11.85 10.33
C THR A 154 -0.16 -12.12 11.66
N THR A 155 -0.36 -13.39 12.05
CA THR A 155 -1.09 -13.77 13.26
C THR A 155 -0.23 -13.61 14.51
N ASN A 156 -0.18 -12.40 15.08
CA ASN A 156 0.58 -12.15 16.32
C ASN A 156 -0.20 -12.57 17.58
N CYS A 157 -1.51 -12.33 17.58
CA CYS A 157 -2.39 -12.54 18.71
C CYS A 157 -3.73 -13.07 18.19
N ILE A 158 -4.36 -13.95 18.95
CA ILE A 158 -5.73 -14.40 18.74
C ILE A 158 -6.49 -14.32 20.07
N VAL A 159 -7.73 -13.86 20.02
CA VAL A 159 -8.55 -13.66 21.21
C VAL A 159 -9.85 -14.44 21.08
N ALA A 160 -10.13 -15.32 22.05
CA ALA A 160 -11.43 -15.94 22.23
C ALA A 160 -12.37 -14.98 22.96
N THR A 161 -13.57 -14.78 22.43
CA THR A 161 -14.55 -13.83 23.00
C THR A 161 -15.70 -14.54 23.69
N ASP A 162 -16.16 -14.01 24.83
CA ASP A 162 -17.46 -14.33 25.43
C ASP A 162 -18.43 -13.14 25.33
N SER A 163 -19.70 -13.39 25.69
CA SER A 163 -20.74 -12.37 25.73
C SER A 163 -20.58 -11.33 26.85
N GLU A 164 -19.74 -11.59 27.84
CA GLU A 164 -19.54 -10.69 28.99
C GLU A 164 -18.58 -9.56 28.61
N ASN A 165 -17.43 -9.90 28.05
CA ASN A 165 -16.38 -8.96 27.67
C ASN A 165 -16.56 -8.43 26.24
N PHE A 166 -17.23 -9.20 25.39
CA PHE A 166 -17.54 -8.83 24.01
C PHE A 166 -19.05 -9.03 23.74
N PRO A 167 -19.91 -8.17 24.33
CA PRO A 167 -21.34 -8.26 24.14
C PRO A 167 -21.71 -8.12 22.66
N GLN A 168 -22.84 -8.74 22.28
CA GLN A 168 -23.39 -8.60 20.94
C GLN A 168 -23.59 -7.11 20.61
N PRO A 169 -23.23 -6.66 19.39
CA PRO A 169 -23.44 -5.28 18.99
C PRO A 169 -24.91 -4.92 19.15
N MET A 170 -25.19 -3.91 19.97
CA MET A 170 -26.52 -3.32 20.02
C MET A 170 -26.83 -2.62 18.69
N PRO A 171 -28.11 -2.53 18.30
CA PRO A 171 -28.50 -1.79 17.10
C PRO A 171 -27.93 -0.36 17.11
N GLU A 172 -27.39 0.04 15.96
CA GLU A 172 -26.90 1.40 15.75
C GLU A 172 -28.02 2.41 16.00
N ARG A 173 -27.70 3.47 16.74
CA ARG A 173 -28.59 4.61 17.00
C ARG A 173 -28.01 5.89 16.42
N ALA A 174 -28.84 6.92 16.33
CA ALA A 174 -28.39 8.24 15.90
C ALA A 174 -27.27 8.78 16.82
N CYS A 175 -26.30 9.47 16.22
CA CYS A 175 -25.23 10.13 16.96
C CYS A 175 -25.79 11.27 17.82
N ILE A 176 -25.52 11.21 19.14
CA ILE A 176 -25.93 12.24 20.10
C ILE A 176 -24.88 13.36 20.30
N ARG A 177 -23.77 13.32 19.55
CA ARG A 177 -22.67 14.30 19.62
C ARG A 177 -22.06 14.46 21.03
N CYS A 178 -21.89 13.36 21.75
CA CYS A 178 -21.37 13.39 23.14
C CYS A 178 -19.88 13.71 23.28
N GLY A 179 -19.06 13.57 22.24
CA GLY A 179 -17.63 13.90 22.27
C GLY A 179 -16.69 12.74 22.63
N TYR A 180 -17.17 11.69 23.29
CA TYR A 180 -16.32 10.58 23.79
C TYR A 180 -15.42 9.94 22.75
N CYS A 181 -15.88 9.81 21.51
CA CYS A 181 -15.07 9.24 20.43
C CYS A 181 -13.83 10.09 20.11
N ALA A 182 -13.90 11.41 20.25
CA ALA A 182 -12.77 12.32 20.03
C ALA A 182 -11.77 12.23 21.19
N GLU A 183 -12.26 12.22 22.43
CA GLU A 183 -11.43 12.04 23.64
C GLU A 183 -10.70 10.70 23.65
N ALA A 184 -11.37 9.63 23.21
CA ALA A 184 -10.77 8.30 23.14
C ALA A 184 -9.85 8.11 21.93
N CYS A 185 -9.82 9.05 20.96
CA CYS A 185 -9.02 8.89 19.76
C CYS A 185 -7.52 9.07 20.08
N PRO A 186 -6.70 8.01 19.94
CA PRO A 186 -5.29 8.09 20.32
C PRO A 186 -4.45 8.96 19.38
N VAL A 187 -4.95 9.22 18.16
CA VAL A 187 -4.28 10.03 17.13
C VAL A 187 -4.93 11.40 16.95
N GLY A 188 -5.83 11.80 17.86
CA GLY A 188 -6.38 13.16 17.90
C GLY A 188 -7.30 13.53 16.73
N LEU A 189 -7.92 12.54 16.07
CA LEU A 189 -8.91 12.80 15.02
C LEU A 189 -10.25 13.24 15.62
N LEU A 190 -11.16 13.71 14.76
CA LEU A 190 -12.54 14.06 15.10
C LEU A 190 -13.52 13.03 14.47
N PRO A 191 -13.79 11.88 15.12
CA PRO A 191 -14.59 10.80 14.53
C PRO A 191 -16.00 11.22 14.12
N GLN A 192 -16.60 12.20 14.80
CA GLN A 192 -17.95 12.68 14.47
C GLN A 192 -18.01 13.33 13.09
N GLN A 193 -16.99 14.13 12.73
CA GLN A 193 -16.88 14.75 11.41
C GLN A 193 -16.56 13.69 10.36
N LEU A 194 -15.60 12.80 10.65
CA LEU A 194 -15.28 11.69 9.75
C LEU A 194 -16.50 10.81 9.48
N LEU A 195 -17.35 10.54 10.48
CA LEU A 195 -18.58 9.78 10.28
C LEU A 195 -19.55 10.52 9.34
N HIS A 196 -19.72 11.83 9.53
CA HIS A 196 -20.57 12.64 8.67
C HIS A 196 -20.13 12.55 7.21
N PHE A 197 -18.84 12.77 6.94
CA PHE A 197 -18.29 12.70 5.59
C PHE A 197 -18.25 11.27 5.02
N SER A 198 -18.03 10.25 5.85
CA SER A 198 -18.15 8.85 5.43
C SER A 198 -19.57 8.50 4.99
N ARG A 199 -20.60 9.02 5.67
CA ARG A 199 -22.00 8.78 5.31
C ARG A 199 -22.42 9.54 4.05
N SER A 200 -21.90 10.74 3.83
CA SER A 200 -22.13 11.50 2.59
C SER A 200 -21.22 11.07 1.44
N GLN A 201 -20.30 10.13 1.69
CA GLN A 201 -19.27 9.69 0.73
C GLN A 201 -18.39 10.84 0.21
N ASP A 202 -18.18 11.88 1.03
CA ASP A 202 -17.32 13.02 0.69
C ASP A 202 -15.85 12.69 0.94
N GLN A 203 -15.21 12.14 -0.08
CA GLN A 203 -13.83 11.68 -0.02
C GLN A 203 -12.81 12.81 0.11
N GLN A 204 -13.15 14.01 -0.37
CA GLN A 204 -12.25 15.15 -0.29
C GLN A 204 -12.19 15.64 1.16
N GLU A 205 -13.35 15.87 1.76
CA GLU A 205 -13.45 16.26 3.17
C GLU A 205 -12.84 15.20 4.09
N LEU A 206 -13.03 13.90 3.82
CA LEU A 206 -12.38 12.83 4.58
C LEU A 206 -10.85 12.91 4.56
N ARG A 207 -10.25 13.24 3.40
CA ARG A 207 -8.80 13.42 3.29
C ARG A 207 -8.34 14.65 4.06
N ASP A 208 -9.04 15.75 3.89
CA ASP A 208 -8.70 17.04 4.50
C ASP A 208 -8.85 16.99 6.03
N HIS A 209 -9.73 16.13 6.54
CA HIS A 209 -9.90 15.83 7.97
C HIS A 209 -9.04 14.66 8.47
N GLY A 210 -8.06 14.19 7.68
CA GLY A 210 -7.04 13.26 8.13
C GLY A 210 -7.51 11.80 8.30
N LEU A 211 -8.55 11.36 7.56
CA LEU A 211 -9.00 9.95 7.60
C LEU A 211 -7.83 8.96 7.41
N MET A 212 -6.87 9.31 6.54
CA MET A 212 -5.70 8.47 6.25
C MET A 212 -4.79 8.24 7.45
N ASN A 213 -4.86 9.11 8.48
CA ASN A 213 -4.12 8.98 9.73
C ASN A 213 -4.83 8.08 10.75
N CYS A 214 -6.08 7.68 10.50
CA CYS A 214 -6.80 6.77 11.38
C CYS A 214 -6.06 5.42 11.43
N ILE A 215 -5.73 4.92 12.63
CA ILE A 215 -5.07 3.61 12.79
C ILE A 215 -6.04 2.43 12.94
N GLU A 216 -7.34 2.65 12.73
CA GLU A 216 -8.37 1.59 12.72
C GLU A 216 -8.41 0.73 14.00
N CYS A 217 -8.18 1.36 15.14
CA CYS A 217 -8.06 0.73 16.46
C CYS A 217 -9.36 0.54 17.22
N SER A 218 -10.50 0.93 16.65
CA SER A 218 -11.84 0.76 17.25
C SER A 218 -12.09 1.40 18.62
N ALA A 219 -11.12 2.13 19.20
CA ALA A 219 -11.28 2.81 20.48
C ALA A 219 -12.48 3.77 20.47
N CYS A 220 -12.66 4.51 19.38
CA CYS A 220 -13.79 5.43 19.21
C CYS A 220 -15.14 4.72 19.10
N ALA A 221 -15.18 3.54 18.48
CA ALA A 221 -16.40 2.74 18.34
C ALA A 221 -16.79 2.10 19.68
N TYR A 222 -15.81 1.61 20.43
CA TYR A 222 -16.01 0.99 21.73
C TYR A 222 -16.65 1.95 22.76
N VAL A 223 -16.23 3.21 22.80
CA VAL A 223 -16.78 4.20 23.74
C VAL A 223 -18.08 4.87 23.26
N CYS A 224 -18.61 4.49 22.09
CA CYS A 224 -19.76 5.16 21.50
C CYS A 224 -21.08 4.71 22.17
N PRO A 225 -21.81 5.59 22.88
CA PRO A 225 -23.08 5.21 23.52
C PRO A 225 -24.20 4.93 22.49
N SER A 226 -24.03 5.39 21.25
CA SER A 226 -24.96 5.14 20.15
C SER A 226 -24.66 3.84 19.38
N ASN A 227 -23.63 3.07 19.77
CA ASN A 227 -23.20 1.83 19.11
C ASN A 227 -22.93 2.00 17.61
N ILE A 228 -22.39 3.16 17.21
CA ILE A 228 -22.08 3.42 15.80
C ILE A 228 -20.77 2.69 15.45
N PRO A 229 -20.74 1.85 14.39
CA PRO A 229 -19.54 1.12 13.97
C PRO A 229 -18.57 2.04 13.22
N LEU A 230 -18.07 3.08 13.90
CA LEU A 230 -17.25 4.17 13.32
C LEU A 230 -16.10 3.65 12.46
N VAL A 231 -15.34 2.67 12.97
CA VAL A 231 -14.17 2.13 12.26
C VAL A 231 -14.56 1.33 11.02
N GLN A 232 -15.73 0.72 10.97
CA GLN A 232 -16.21 0.06 9.76
C GLN A 232 -16.45 1.08 8.64
N HIS A 233 -17.10 2.20 8.95
CA HIS A 233 -17.26 3.30 8.00
C HIS A 233 -15.91 3.82 7.48
N TYR A 234 -14.94 4.01 8.39
CA TYR A 234 -13.62 4.52 8.01
C TYR A 234 -12.83 3.54 7.14
N ARG A 235 -12.89 2.24 7.43
CA ARG A 235 -12.27 1.20 6.60
C ARG A 235 -12.85 1.22 5.19
N CYS A 236 -14.17 1.21 5.07
CA CYS A 236 -14.83 1.31 3.76
C CYS A 236 -14.42 2.58 3.02
N SER A 237 -14.48 3.75 3.67
CA SER A 237 -14.10 5.02 3.05
C SER A 237 -12.64 5.06 2.61
N LYS A 238 -11.71 4.47 3.36
CA LYS A 238 -10.30 4.35 2.95
C LYS A 238 -10.13 3.42 1.77
N GLU A 239 -10.83 2.29 1.75
CA GLU A 239 -10.81 1.35 0.62
C GLU A 239 -11.29 2.04 -0.66
N ASP A 240 -12.36 2.84 -0.57
CA ASP A 240 -12.89 3.63 -1.69
C ASP A 240 -11.88 4.66 -2.20
N ILE A 241 -11.23 5.41 -1.30
CA ILE A 241 -10.19 6.39 -1.65
C ILE A 241 -9.03 5.67 -2.36
N HIS A 242 -8.52 4.58 -1.78
CA HIS A 242 -7.44 3.80 -2.38
C HIS A 242 -7.82 3.19 -3.73
N LEU A 243 -9.08 2.79 -3.92
CA LEU A 243 -9.57 2.27 -5.20
C LEU A 243 -9.52 3.36 -6.27
N LEU A 244 -9.99 4.57 -5.94
CA LEU A 244 -9.96 5.71 -6.86
C LEU A 244 -8.53 6.14 -7.21
N GLU A 245 -7.63 6.16 -6.24
CA GLU A 245 -6.21 6.45 -6.49
C GLU A 245 -5.58 5.44 -7.43
N ARG A 246 -5.84 4.13 -7.20
CA ARG A 246 -5.39 3.06 -8.10
C ARG A 246 -5.94 3.23 -9.51
N ASN A 247 -7.23 3.52 -9.65
CA ASN A 247 -7.87 3.73 -10.96
C ASN A 247 -7.30 4.97 -11.66
N LYS A 248 -7.06 6.07 -10.93
CA LYS A 248 -6.45 7.30 -11.47
C LYS A 248 -5.02 7.06 -11.92
N ALA A 249 -4.20 6.38 -11.10
CA ALA A 249 -2.83 6.03 -11.45
C ALA A 249 -2.76 5.11 -12.67
N GLN A 250 -3.68 4.14 -12.76
CA GLN A 250 -3.78 3.23 -13.90
C GLN A 250 -4.18 3.97 -15.19
N SER A 251 -5.16 4.87 -15.10
CA SER A 251 -5.57 5.75 -16.21
C SER A 251 -4.41 6.63 -16.70
N GLN A 252 -3.70 7.30 -15.79
CA GLN A 252 -2.52 8.11 -16.11
C GLN A 252 -1.41 7.27 -16.75
N HIS A 253 -1.16 6.07 -16.24
CA HIS A 253 -0.19 5.14 -16.81
C HIS A 253 -0.54 4.75 -18.26
N TRP A 254 -1.81 4.42 -18.53
CA TRP A 254 -2.26 4.11 -19.89
C TRP A 254 -2.21 5.32 -20.82
N GLN A 255 -2.59 6.51 -20.35
CA GLN A 255 -2.47 7.75 -21.11
C GLN A 255 -1.02 8.04 -21.50
N ALA A 256 -0.08 7.92 -20.57
CA ALA A 256 1.35 8.10 -20.84
C ALA A 256 1.86 7.08 -21.87
N ARG A 257 1.47 5.80 -21.74
CA ARG A 257 1.83 4.76 -22.72
C ARG A 257 1.26 5.04 -24.10
N TYR A 258 0.01 5.49 -24.18
CA TYR A 258 -0.62 5.84 -25.44
C TYR A 258 0.07 7.03 -26.12
N GLN A 259 0.40 8.07 -25.35
CA GLN A 259 1.17 9.22 -25.85
C GLN A 259 2.55 8.80 -26.36
N HIS A 260 3.27 7.94 -25.63
CA HIS A 260 4.54 7.38 -26.09
C HIS A 260 4.41 6.56 -27.38
N TYR A 261 3.34 5.77 -27.50
CA TYR A 261 3.04 5.02 -28.71
C TYR A 261 2.78 5.94 -29.91
N GLN A 262 1.94 6.97 -29.75
CA GLN A 262 1.66 7.96 -30.78
C GLN A 262 2.94 8.70 -31.20
N TYR A 263 3.78 9.10 -30.24
CA TYR A 263 5.06 9.74 -30.51
C TYR A 263 5.99 8.83 -31.34
N ARG A 264 6.08 7.54 -30.99
CA ARG A 264 6.88 6.56 -31.73
C ARG A 264 6.36 6.39 -33.16
N GLN A 265 5.04 6.30 -33.35
CA GLN A 265 4.44 6.21 -34.68
C GLN A 265 4.73 7.46 -35.52
N LYS A 266 4.57 8.67 -34.96
CA LYS A 266 4.88 9.92 -35.66
C LYS A 266 6.36 9.99 -36.08
N LYS A 267 7.29 9.62 -35.20
CA LYS A 267 8.73 9.51 -35.52
C LYS A 267 9.00 8.56 -36.69
N LEU A 268 8.36 7.39 -36.71
CA LEU A 268 8.50 6.41 -37.79
C LEU A 268 7.93 6.96 -39.11
N ALA A 269 6.75 7.60 -39.06
CA ALA A 269 6.13 8.23 -40.23
C ALA A 269 6.99 9.37 -40.79
N ASP A 270 7.51 10.26 -39.93
CA ASP A 270 8.40 11.35 -40.32
C ASP A 270 9.72 10.83 -40.91
N ALA A 271 10.30 9.77 -40.32
CA ALA A 271 11.50 9.13 -40.86
C ALA A 271 11.24 8.50 -42.24
N ASN A 272 10.10 7.84 -42.41
CA ASN A 272 9.69 7.27 -43.70
C ASN A 272 9.40 8.35 -44.74
N ASN A 273 8.75 9.45 -44.35
CA ASN A 273 8.53 10.59 -45.23
C ASN A 273 9.85 11.23 -45.63
N ARG A 274 10.78 11.47 -44.70
CA ARG A 274 12.13 11.97 -45.02
C ARG A 274 12.88 11.05 -45.97
N LYS A 275 12.79 9.73 -45.80
CA LYS A 275 13.36 8.75 -46.74
C LYS A 275 12.71 8.86 -48.13
N LYS A 276 11.38 8.93 -48.21
CA LYS A 276 10.64 9.11 -49.48
C LYS A 276 11.00 10.43 -50.17
N THR A 277 11.06 11.54 -49.43
CA THR A 277 11.42 12.85 -49.98
C THR A 277 12.86 12.86 -50.47
N ARG A 278 13.80 12.25 -49.74
CA ARG A 278 15.19 12.07 -50.19
C ARG A 278 15.29 11.23 -51.45
N ALA A 279 14.58 10.10 -51.52
CA ALA A 279 14.55 9.24 -52.71
C ALA A 279 13.99 10.02 -53.91
N LYS A 280 12.86 10.70 -53.74
CA LYS A 280 12.24 11.50 -54.81
C LYS A 280 13.12 12.66 -55.27
N ALA A 281 13.84 13.33 -54.36
CA ALA A 281 14.79 14.38 -54.71
C ALA A 281 16.02 13.83 -55.45
N ALA A 282 16.50 12.64 -55.08
CA ALA A 282 17.56 11.95 -55.82
C ALA A 282 17.10 11.54 -57.23
N ASP A 283 15.87 11.02 -57.37
CA ASP A 283 15.29 10.68 -58.68
C ASP A 283 15.13 11.93 -59.57
N LEU A 284 14.69 13.06 -59.00
CA LEU A 284 14.58 14.35 -59.71
C LEU A 284 15.94 14.93 -60.11
N ALA A 285 16.99 14.74 -59.30
CA ALA A 285 18.36 15.17 -59.62
C ALA A 285 19.06 14.24 -60.62
N ALA A 286 18.64 12.98 -60.71
CA ALA A 286 19.12 12.02 -61.70
C ALA A 286 18.34 12.07 -63.03
N ALA A 287 17.26 12.85 -63.11
CA ALA A 287 16.52 13.06 -64.35
C ALA A 287 17.36 13.88 -65.35
N PRO A 288 17.39 13.50 -66.64
CA PRO A 288 18.19 14.20 -67.65
C PRO A 288 17.69 15.64 -67.85
N ASP A 289 18.65 16.56 -68.04
CA ASP A 289 18.41 17.99 -68.16
C ASP A 289 17.64 18.32 -69.45
N PHE A 290 16.31 18.39 -69.36
CA PHE A 290 15.43 18.72 -70.48
C PHE A 290 15.56 20.22 -70.82
N SER A 291 16.58 20.58 -71.59
CA SER A 291 16.73 21.95 -72.08
C SER A 291 15.63 22.27 -73.10
N ARG A 292 15.10 23.51 -73.05
CA ARG A 292 14.13 24.05 -74.04
C ARG A 292 14.63 23.93 -75.50
N ALA A 293 15.94 23.82 -75.72
CA ALA A 293 16.55 23.62 -77.02
C ALA A 293 16.31 22.19 -77.55
N SER A 294 16.40 21.17 -76.70
CA SER A 294 16.16 19.77 -77.07
C SER A 294 14.69 19.54 -77.47
N ALA A 295 13.75 20.10 -76.69
CA ALA A 295 12.31 20.03 -77.00
C ALA A 295 11.96 20.72 -78.34
N LYS A 296 12.61 21.84 -78.67
CA LYS A 296 12.42 22.51 -79.97
C LYS A 296 12.95 21.67 -81.14
N MET A 297 14.08 21.00 -80.97
CA MET A 297 14.65 20.12 -82.00
C MET A 297 13.78 18.88 -82.23
N GLU A 298 13.22 18.28 -81.18
CA GLU A 298 12.33 17.13 -81.31
C GLU A 298 10.99 17.49 -81.98
N ILE A 299 10.41 18.64 -81.63
CA ILE A 299 9.19 19.13 -82.29
C ILE A 299 9.46 19.45 -83.77
N ALA A 300 10.59 20.09 -84.09
CA ALA A 300 10.97 20.34 -85.48
C ALA A 300 11.20 19.04 -86.27
N ALA A 301 11.83 18.03 -85.66
CA ALA A 301 12.04 16.72 -86.27
C ALA A 301 10.72 15.95 -86.48
N ALA A 302 9.75 16.09 -85.57
CA ALA A 302 8.42 15.49 -85.72
C ALA A 302 7.61 16.15 -86.85
N VAL A 303 7.65 17.48 -86.95
CA VAL A 303 7.01 18.25 -88.03
C VAL A 303 7.64 17.90 -89.39
N ALA A 304 8.95 17.70 -89.45
CA ALA A 304 9.65 17.27 -90.66
C ALA A 304 9.22 15.86 -91.11
N ARG A 305 9.05 14.91 -90.18
CA ARG A 305 8.55 13.56 -90.49
C ARG A 305 7.12 13.56 -91.04
N VAL A 306 6.24 14.40 -90.48
CA VAL A 306 4.86 14.55 -90.98
C VAL A 306 4.84 15.19 -92.37
N LYS A 307 5.71 16.18 -92.63
CA LYS A 307 5.87 16.77 -93.97
C LYS A 307 6.38 15.75 -95.00
N ALA A 308 7.39 14.97 -94.65
CA ALA A 308 7.93 13.92 -95.52
C ALA A 308 6.91 12.80 -95.80
N LYS A 309 6.06 12.46 -94.81
CA LYS A 309 4.98 11.49 -94.99
C LYS A 309 3.88 12.03 -95.91
N LYS A 310 3.51 13.31 -95.78
CA LYS A 310 2.57 13.97 -96.69
C LYS A 310 3.09 14.13 -98.12
N GLN A 311 4.41 14.30 -98.31
CA GLN A 311 5.00 14.33 -99.65
C GLN A 311 5.02 12.95 -100.31
N ARG A 312 5.20 11.87 -99.54
CA ARG A 312 5.09 10.49 -100.04
C ARG A 312 3.66 10.02 -100.33
N GLU A 313 2.65 10.71 -99.82
CA GLU A 313 1.23 10.43 -100.11
C GLU A 313 0.70 11.24 -101.32
N ASN A 314 1.51 12.16 -101.86
CA ASN A 314 1.15 13.05 -102.97
C ASN A 314 1.96 12.81 -104.27
N ASP A 315 2.82 11.79 -104.30
CA ASP A 315 3.46 11.21 -105.49
C ASP A 315 2.88 9.82 -105.76
#